data_AF-A0AAX1VP55-F1
#
_entry.id   AF-A0AAX1VP55-F1
#
_cell.length_a   1.000
_cell.length_b   1.000
_cell.length_c   1.000
_cell.angle_alpha   90.00
_cell.angle_beta   90.00
_cell.angle_gamma   90.00
#
_symmetry.space_group_name_H-M   'P 1'
#
loop_
_entity.id
_entity.type
_entity.pdbx_description
1 polymer ?
#
loop_
_entity_poly.entity_id
_entity_poly.type
_entity_poly.pdbx_seq_one_letter_code
_entity_poly.pdbx_strand_id
1 'polypeptide(L)'
;MISPELSTIQRNKDRSAALEAEVAEFLKSGGVIATLQGFAYKPKPYGRMGPAAKPAPRQRTKEAMRAAAPPPSETNLPRGHVSDEVVAQIRHMAQTTTITDVSRTTGVSHHMLRKIAAEHRFEYKRFDPSPYLSRVKVERIDPVADALNVLRIKEARDRGLSRYAAKNLIGISSTLMERLIADFNIDYPANRIYRK
;
A
#
# COMPACT_ATOMS: atom_id res chain seq x y z
N MET A 1 40.95 -54.47 -24.35
CA MET A 1 40.38 -53.12 -24.59
C MET A 1 41.48 -52.27 -25.20
N ILE A 2 41.32 -51.82 -26.45
CA ILE A 2 42.35 -51.08 -27.20
C ILE A 2 41.98 -49.59 -27.13
N SER A 3 42.90 -48.77 -26.62
CA SER A 3 42.68 -47.37 -26.22
C SER A 3 42.41 -46.43 -27.41
N PRO A 4 41.32 -45.64 -27.42
CA PRO A 4 41.00 -44.66 -28.47
C PRO A 4 41.95 -43.44 -28.51
N GLU A 5 42.75 -43.24 -27.46
CA GLU A 5 43.66 -42.10 -27.30
C GLU A 5 44.82 -42.08 -28.31
N LEU A 6 45.31 -43.24 -28.76
CA LEU A 6 46.42 -43.29 -29.72
C LEU A 6 45.99 -42.82 -31.12
N SER A 7 44.72 -43.07 -31.49
CA SER A 7 44.15 -42.68 -32.78
C SER A 7 43.93 -41.17 -32.87
N THR A 8 43.49 -40.52 -31.80
CA THR A 8 43.28 -39.07 -31.76
C THR A 8 44.61 -38.32 -31.79
N ILE A 9 45.62 -38.83 -31.08
CA ILE A 9 46.99 -38.28 -31.11
C ILE A 9 47.59 -38.36 -32.51
N GLN A 10 47.47 -39.51 -33.20
CA GLN A 10 47.96 -39.66 -34.57
C GLN A 10 47.27 -38.70 -35.55
N ARG A 11 45.93 -38.61 -35.50
CA ARG A 11 45.18 -37.66 -36.35
C ARG A 11 45.54 -36.21 -36.08
N ASN A 12 45.83 -35.85 -34.83
CA ASN A 12 46.26 -34.49 -34.49
C ASN A 12 47.66 -34.19 -35.03
N LYS A 13 48.57 -35.19 -35.08
CA LYS A 13 49.91 -35.03 -35.68
C LYS A 13 49.84 -34.77 -37.18
N ASP A 14 49.00 -35.51 -37.90
CA ASP A 14 48.84 -35.30 -39.35
C ASP A 14 48.23 -33.93 -39.63
N ARG A 15 47.24 -33.52 -38.81
CA ARG A 15 46.63 -32.18 -38.89
C ARG A 15 47.61 -31.05 -38.55
N SER A 16 48.46 -31.22 -37.54
CA SER A 16 49.47 -30.20 -37.20
C SER A 16 50.51 -30.06 -38.30
N ALA A 17 50.96 -31.17 -38.89
CA ALA A 17 51.93 -31.13 -39.99
C ALA A 17 51.39 -30.41 -41.24
N ALA A 18 50.11 -30.61 -41.58
CA ALA A 18 49.47 -29.89 -42.67
C ALA A 18 49.38 -28.38 -42.40
N LEU A 19 48.96 -27.97 -41.19
CA LEU A 19 48.89 -26.56 -40.80
C LEU A 19 50.27 -25.89 -40.76
N GLU A 20 51.31 -26.60 -40.33
CA GLU A 20 52.68 -26.10 -40.35
C GLU A 20 53.19 -25.85 -41.78
N ALA A 21 52.84 -26.73 -42.73
CA ALA A 21 53.18 -26.53 -44.14
C ALA A 21 52.49 -25.29 -44.72
N GLU A 22 51.19 -25.10 -44.45
CA GLU A 22 50.44 -23.92 -44.88
C GLU A 22 50.99 -22.62 -44.28
N VAL A 23 51.32 -22.62 -42.98
CA VAL A 23 51.97 -21.47 -42.32
C VAL A 23 53.34 -21.17 -42.96
N ALA A 24 54.12 -22.21 -43.29
CA ALA A 24 55.42 -22.03 -43.95
C ALA A 24 55.28 -21.46 -45.37
N GLU A 25 54.29 -21.89 -46.15
CA GLU A 25 53.98 -21.32 -47.48
C GLU A 25 53.51 -19.87 -47.38
N PHE A 26 52.69 -19.54 -46.38
CA PHE A 26 52.26 -18.17 -46.11
C PHE A 26 53.43 -17.24 -45.74
N LEU A 27 54.37 -17.71 -44.92
CA LEU A 27 55.58 -16.95 -44.59
C LEU A 27 56.53 -16.82 -45.79
N LYS A 28 56.68 -17.88 -46.61
CA LYS A 28 57.51 -17.85 -47.84
C LYS A 28 56.98 -16.88 -48.90
N SER A 29 55.66 -16.72 -49.00
CA SER A 29 55.02 -15.75 -49.90
C SER A 29 55.08 -14.30 -49.38
N GLY A 30 55.74 -14.06 -48.24
CA GLY A 30 55.96 -12.73 -47.66
C GLY A 30 54.87 -12.29 -46.67
N GLY A 31 54.00 -13.20 -46.21
CA GLY A 31 53.00 -12.91 -45.20
C GLY A 31 53.63 -12.61 -43.82
N VAL A 32 53.02 -11.71 -43.06
CA VAL A 32 53.45 -11.35 -41.70
C VAL A 32 52.34 -11.70 -40.71
N ILE A 33 52.66 -12.52 -39.71
CA ILE A 33 51.72 -12.90 -38.65
C ILE A 33 51.89 -11.93 -37.48
N ALA A 34 50.89 -11.09 -37.23
CA ALA A 34 50.87 -10.17 -36.10
C ALA A 34 50.15 -10.80 -34.89
N THR A 35 50.88 -10.99 -33.79
CA THR A 35 50.28 -11.44 -32.52
C THR A 35 49.74 -10.24 -31.77
N LEU A 36 48.41 -10.08 -31.74
CA LEU A 36 47.78 -9.02 -30.96
C LEU A 36 47.75 -9.39 -29.48
N GLN A 37 48.10 -8.43 -28.62
CA GLN A 37 48.00 -8.60 -27.17
C GLN A 37 46.52 -8.75 -26.79
N GLY A 38 46.17 -9.84 -26.11
CA GLY A 38 44.79 -10.09 -25.67
C GLY A 38 44.26 -8.99 -24.75
N PHE A 39 42.96 -8.73 -24.80
CA PHE A 39 42.32 -7.75 -23.93
C PHE A 39 42.16 -8.30 -22.50
N ALA A 40 42.54 -7.51 -21.50
CA ALA A 40 42.30 -7.85 -20.10
C ALA A 40 40.83 -7.59 -19.74
N TYR A 41 39.94 -8.55 -20.00
CA TYR A 41 38.54 -8.47 -19.59
C TYR A 41 38.40 -8.69 -18.09
N LYS A 42 38.04 -7.63 -17.35
CA LYS A 42 37.58 -7.74 -15.96
C LYS A 42 36.05 -7.83 -15.97
N PRO A 43 35.45 -9.00 -15.65
CA PRO A 43 34.00 -9.11 -15.58
C PRO A 43 33.43 -8.18 -14.51
N LYS A 44 32.31 -7.56 -14.82
CA LYS A 44 31.60 -6.69 -13.88
C LYS A 44 31.16 -7.54 -12.68
N PRO A 45 31.40 -7.10 -11.42
CA PRO A 45 31.01 -7.86 -10.25
C PRO A 45 29.50 -8.10 -10.26
N TYR A 46 29.09 -9.34 -9.95
CA TYR A 46 27.70 -9.71 -9.86
C TYR A 46 27.06 -9.08 -8.61
N GLY A 47 25.83 -8.57 -8.76
CA GLY A 47 25.03 -8.07 -7.64
C GLY A 47 25.19 -6.57 -7.30
N ARG A 48 24.53 -6.17 -6.21
CA ARG A 48 24.46 -4.80 -5.65
C ARG A 48 25.69 -4.46 -4.79
N MET A 49 26.89 -4.90 -5.20
CA MET A 49 28.15 -4.71 -4.46
C MET A 49 28.92 -3.45 -4.89
N GLY A 50 28.38 -2.66 -5.82
CA GLY A 50 28.91 -1.34 -6.20
C GLY A 50 28.13 -0.20 -5.54
N PRO A 51 28.72 1.01 -5.39
CA PRO A 51 28.00 2.17 -4.91
C PRO A 51 26.78 2.42 -5.82
N ALA A 52 25.60 2.54 -5.22
CA ALA A 52 24.37 2.80 -5.96
C ALA A 52 24.54 4.11 -6.73
N ALA A 53 24.47 4.03 -8.06
CA ALA A 53 24.46 5.23 -8.90
C ALA A 53 23.28 6.11 -8.44
N LYS A 54 23.59 7.31 -7.96
CA LYS A 54 22.55 8.27 -7.57
C LYS A 54 21.69 8.53 -8.82
N PRO A 55 20.39 8.24 -8.80
CA PRO A 55 19.54 8.52 -9.96
C PRO A 55 19.60 10.02 -10.24
N ALA A 56 19.81 10.37 -11.51
CA ALA A 56 19.78 11.77 -11.93
C ALA A 56 18.45 12.42 -11.47
N PRO A 57 18.48 13.67 -10.98
CA PRO A 57 17.29 14.34 -10.50
C PRO A 57 16.24 14.43 -11.63
N ARG A 58 15.10 13.77 -11.45
CA ARG A 58 13.95 13.78 -12.38
C ARG A 58 13.14 15.08 -12.25
N GLN A 59 13.79 16.23 -12.16
CA GLN A 59 13.07 17.50 -12.16
C GLN A 59 13.03 18.04 -13.59
N ARG A 60 11.94 17.74 -14.32
CA ARG A 60 11.52 18.63 -15.40
C ARG A 60 11.34 20.00 -14.76
N THR A 61 12.02 21.02 -15.28
CA THR A 61 11.82 22.40 -14.83
C THR A 61 10.32 22.73 -14.90
N LYS A 62 9.83 23.58 -13.99
CA LYS A 62 8.41 23.99 -13.95
C LYS A 62 7.93 24.50 -15.32
N GLU A 63 8.85 25.10 -16.08
CA GLU A 63 8.64 25.59 -17.45
C GLU A 63 8.44 24.46 -18.45
N ALA A 64 9.27 23.41 -18.41
CA ALA A 64 9.09 22.23 -19.26
C ALA A 64 7.77 21.48 -18.96
N MET A 65 7.32 21.51 -17.71
CA MET A 65 6.00 20.97 -17.33
C MET A 65 4.85 21.83 -17.85
N ARG A 66 4.99 23.17 -17.84
CA ARG A 66 3.99 24.09 -18.40
C ARG A 66 3.91 23.99 -19.93
N ALA A 67 5.04 23.84 -20.61
CA ALA A 67 5.09 23.69 -22.06
C ALA A 67 4.52 22.34 -22.55
N ALA A 68 4.59 21.30 -21.72
CA ALA A 68 4.02 19.98 -22.02
C ALA A 68 2.56 19.81 -21.54
N ALA A 69 1.96 20.83 -20.94
CA ALA A 69 0.57 20.77 -20.50
C ALA A 69 -0.35 20.80 -21.73
N PRO A 70 -1.31 19.87 -21.86
CA PRO A 70 -2.29 19.92 -22.94
C PRO A 70 -3.10 21.22 -22.84
N PRO A 71 -3.54 21.78 -23.99
CA PRO A 71 -4.38 22.97 -23.98
C PRO A 71 -5.65 22.71 -23.16
N PRO A 72 -6.13 23.71 -22.38
CA PRO A 72 -7.34 23.55 -21.59
C PRO A 72 -8.50 23.23 -22.54
N SER A 73 -9.20 22.11 -22.30
CA SER A 73 -10.34 21.71 -23.11
C SER A 73 -11.44 22.78 -23.08
N GLU A 74 -11.93 23.16 -24.26
CA GLU A 74 -12.99 24.17 -24.42
C GLU A 74 -14.32 23.75 -23.77
N THR A 75 -14.49 22.45 -23.49
CA THR A 75 -15.67 21.86 -22.82
C THR A 75 -15.61 21.91 -21.28
N ASN A 76 -14.76 22.76 -20.69
CA ASN A 76 -14.84 23.02 -19.26
C ASN A 76 -15.92 24.08 -19.01
N LEU A 77 -17.18 23.64 -18.82
CA LEU A 77 -18.12 24.41 -17.99
C LEU A 77 -17.38 24.83 -16.71
N PRO A 78 -17.64 26.04 -16.16
CA PRO A 78 -16.90 26.55 -15.02
C PRO A 78 -16.86 25.49 -13.93
N ARG A 79 -15.65 25.04 -13.63
CA ARG A 79 -15.36 23.96 -12.69
C ARG A 79 -15.83 24.39 -11.30
N GLY A 80 -17.09 24.13 -10.97
CA GLY A 80 -17.64 24.42 -9.65
C GLY A 80 -18.98 25.16 -9.60
N HIS A 81 -19.61 25.55 -10.72
CA HIS A 81 -20.98 26.07 -10.66
C HIS A 81 -21.97 24.96 -11.01
N VAL A 82 -22.38 24.24 -9.97
CA VAL A 82 -23.62 23.47 -10.03
C VAL A 82 -24.74 24.50 -9.95
N SER A 83 -25.70 24.45 -10.89
CA SER A 83 -26.82 25.40 -10.86
C SER A 83 -27.57 25.28 -9.53
N ASP A 84 -28.10 26.39 -9.02
CA ASP A 84 -28.85 26.41 -7.76
C ASP A 84 -30.02 25.41 -7.76
N GLU A 85 -30.59 25.15 -8.95
CA GLU A 85 -31.61 24.12 -9.17
C GLU A 85 -31.09 22.70 -8.87
N VAL A 86 -29.88 22.37 -9.36
CA VAL A 86 -29.26 21.06 -9.10
C VAL A 86 -28.87 20.94 -7.64
N VAL A 87 -28.43 22.03 -6.99
CA VAL A 87 -28.21 22.04 -5.53
C VAL A 87 -29.50 21.78 -4.77
N ALA A 88 -30.62 22.40 -5.17
CA ALA A 88 -31.92 22.19 -4.55
C ALA A 88 -32.38 20.73 -4.70
N GLN A 89 -32.19 20.14 -5.88
CA GLN A 89 -32.45 18.73 -6.14
C GLN A 89 -31.59 17.82 -5.27
N ILE A 90 -30.27 18.07 -5.21
CA ILE A 90 -29.31 17.31 -4.37
C ILE A 90 -29.72 17.43 -2.89
N ARG A 91 -30.15 18.60 -2.43
CA ARG A 91 -30.62 18.82 -1.05
C ARG A 91 -31.84 17.96 -0.72
N HIS A 92 -32.83 17.90 -1.61
CA HIS A 92 -34.00 17.03 -1.43
C HIS A 92 -33.61 15.55 -1.39
N MET A 93 -32.70 15.14 -2.28
CA MET A 93 -32.22 13.75 -2.33
C MET A 93 -31.36 13.39 -1.10
N ALA A 94 -30.59 14.32 -0.57
CA ALA A 94 -29.72 14.10 0.58
C ALA A 94 -30.48 13.71 1.85
N GLN A 95 -31.73 14.17 2.01
CA GLN A 95 -32.60 13.82 3.13
C GLN A 95 -33.03 12.34 3.08
N THR A 96 -33.18 11.77 1.89
CA THR A 96 -33.80 10.46 1.68
C THR A 96 -32.78 9.35 1.40
N THR A 97 -31.70 9.69 0.71
CA THR A 97 -30.74 8.73 0.13
C THR A 97 -29.29 8.98 0.58
N THR A 98 -28.44 7.98 0.38
CA THR A 98 -27.02 8.07 0.77
C THR A 98 -26.21 8.83 -0.28
N ILE A 99 -25.04 9.35 0.11
CA ILE A 99 -24.15 10.08 -0.81
C ILE A 99 -23.77 9.26 -2.06
N THR A 100 -23.67 7.94 -1.91
CA THR A 100 -23.38 7.01 -3.02
C THR A 100 -24.55 6.91 -4.00
N ASP A 101 -25.78 6.93 -3.50
CA ASP A 101 -26.98 6.86 -4.35
C ASP A 101 -27.19 8.20 -5.07
N VAL A 102 -26.96 9.33 -4.38
CA VAL A 102 -26.97 10.67 -4.98
C VAL A 102 -25.93 10.77 -6.10
N SER A 103 -24.72 10.25 -5.87
CA SER A 103 -23.66 10.22 -6.89
C SER A 103 -24.05 9.41 -8.12
N ARG A 104 -24.64 8.23 -7.93
CA ARG A 104 -25.11 7.36 -9.03
C ARG A 104 -26.24 7.98 -9.86
N THR A 105 -27.14 8.71 -9.19
CA THR A 105 -28.31 9.31 -9.83
C THR A 105 -28.01 10.64 -10.52
N THR A 106 -27.16 11.48 -9.92
CA THR A 106 -26.83 12.80 -10.45
C THR A 106 -25.59 12.82 -11.35
N GLY A 107 -24.75 11.77 -11.29
CA GLY A 107 -23.46 11.73 -11.99
C GLY A 107 -22.40 12.66 -11.40
N VAL A 108 -22.71 13.36 -10.30
CA VAL A 108 -21.79 14.28 -9.63
C VAL A 108 -20.83 13.49 -8.74
N SER A 109 -19.53 13.77 -8.85
CA SER A 109 -18.52 13.09 -8.05
C SER A 109 -18.73 13.25 -6.54
N HIS A 110 -18.37 12.23 -5.76
CA HIS A 110 -18.45 12.27 -4.29
C HIS A 110 -17.70 13.46 -3.66
N HIS A 111 -16.61 13.92 -4.28
CA HIS A 111 -15.87 15.08 -3.79
C HIS A 111 -16.72 16.36 -3.91
N MET A 112 -17.34 16.57 -5.07
CA MET A 112 -18.21 17.72 -5.31
C MET A 112 -19.46 17.69 -4.43
N LEU A 113 -20.08 16.52 -4.25
CA LEU A 113 -21.23 16.35 -3.34
C LEU A 113 -20.89 16.73 -1.89
N ARG A 114 -19.70 16.39 -1.39
CA ARG A 114 -19.23 16.82 -0.06
C ARG A 114 -18.99 18.33 0.02
N LYS A 115 -18.46 18.92 -1.06
CA LYS A 115 -18.25 20.37 -1.15
C LYS A 115 -19.58 21.13 -1.10
N ILE A 116 -20.58 20.70 -1.87
CA ILE A 116 -21.94 21.27 -1.87
C ILE A 116 -22.58 21.14 -0.49
N ALA A 117 -22.48 19.97 0.15
CA ALA A 117 -23.00 19.76 1.50
C ALA A 117 -22.37 20.72 2.53
N ALA A 118 -21.06 20.98 2.43
CA ALA A 118 -20.36 21.92 3.29
C ALA A 118 -20.77 23.38 3.02
N GLU A 119 -20.90 23.79 1.75
CA GLU A 119 -21.29 25.14 1.34
C GLU A 119 -22.74 25.46 1.72
N HIS A 120 -23.65 24.49 1.54
CA HIS A 120 -25.09 24.66 1.77
C HIS A 120 -25.59 24.09 3.10
N ARG A 121 -24.67 23.68 3.98
CA ARG A 121 -24.90 23.20 5.37
C ARG A 121 -25.98 22.12 5.50
N PHE A 122 -25.87 21.07 4.71
CA PHE A 122 -26.71 19.88 4.86
C PHE A 122 -25.87 18.61 4.88
N GLU A 123 -26.41 17.54 5.45
CA GLU A 123 -25.76 16.24 5.51
C GLU A 123 -26.55 15.22 4.69
N TYR A 124 -25.84 14.24 4.12
CA TYR A 124 -26.46 13.09 3.46
C TYR A 124 -26.85 12.05 4.50
N LYS A 125 -27.91 11.28 4.22
CA LYS A 125 -28.25 10.11 5.03
C LYS A 125 -27.03 9.19 5.19
N ARG A 126 -26.68 8.89 6.44
CA ARG A 126 -25.60 7.95 6.74
C ARG A 126 -25.97 6.58 6.20
N PHE A 127 -25.00 5.92 5.55
CA PHE A 127 -25.18 4.53 5.16
C PHE A 127 -25.33 3.66 6.41
N ASP A 128 -26.49 3.02 6.54
CA ASP A 128 -26.76 2.04 7.60
C ASP A 128 -26.48 0.63 7.05
N PRO A 129 -25.40 -0.04 7.48
CA PRO A 129 -25.09 -1.39 7.03
C PRO A 129 -26.15 -2.35 7.56
N SER A 130 -27.17 -2.65 6.75
CA SER A 130 -28.30 -3.57 7.02
C SER A 130 -28.91 -3.48 8.43
N PRO A 131 -30.22 -3.13 8.57
CA PRO A 131 -30.89 -3.07 9.87
C PRO A 131 -30.79 -4.34 10.72
N TYR A 132 -30.47 -5.48 10.11
CA TYR A 132 -30.23 -6.75 10.81
C TYR A 132 -28.86 -6.82 11.49
N LEU A 133 -27.80 -6.24 10.92
CA LEU A 133 -26.46 -6.26 11.52
C LEU A 133 -26.36 -5.37 12.76
N SER A 134 -27.11 -4.26 12.79
CA SER A 134 -27.21 -3.41 13.97
C SER A 134 -28.01 -4.08 15.09
N ARG A 135 -29.12 -4.78 14.78
CA ARG A 135 -29.85 -5.62 15.75
C ARG A 135 -29.01 -6.74 16.32
N VAL A 136 -28.21 -7.41 15.48
CA VAL A 136 -27.27 -8.45 15.94
C VAL A 136 -26.28 -7.91 16.98
N LYS A 137 -25.91 -6.62 16.95
CA LYS A 137 -25.08 -6.03 18.01
C LYS A 137 -25.84 -5.85 19.32
N VAL A 138 -27.13 -5.49 19.26
CA VAL A 138 -27.98 -5.29 20.44
C VAL A 138 -28.38 -6.63 21.07
N GLU A 139 -28.72 -7.63 20.27
CA GLU A 139 -29.09 -8.98 20.74
C GLU A 139 -27.91 -9.73 21.38
N ARG A 140 -26.67 -9.35 21.06
CA ARG A 140 -25.46 -9.91 21.69
C ARG A 140 -25.18 -9.34 23.08
N ILE A 141 -25.91 -8.32 23.52
CA ILE A 141 -25.75 -7.72 24.84
C ILE A 141 -26.61 -8.51 25.82
N ASP A 142 -25.98 -9.26 26.71
CA ASP A 142 -26.67 -9.88 27.84
C ASP A 142 -26.72 -8.88 29.02
N PRO A 143 -27.89 -8.28 29.31
CA PRO A 143 -28.01 -7.26 30.35
C PRO A 143 -27.75 -7.81 31.75
N VAL A 144 -27.99 -9.10 31.99
CA VAL A 144 -27.80 -9.73 33.29
C VAL A 144 -26.30 -9.92 33.56
N ALA A 145 -25.58 -10.43 32.57
CA ALA A 145 -24.12 -10.56 32.65
C ALA A 145 -23.44 -9.19 32.81
N ASP A 146 -23.93 -8.17 32.10
CA ASP A 146 -23.42 -6.80 32.20
C ASP A 146 -23.63 -6.20 33.59
N ALA A 147 -24.80 -6.38 34.20
CA ALA A 147 -25.06 -5.92 35.57
C ALA A 147 -24.11 -6.55 36.60
N LEU A 148 -23.85 -7.86 36.47
CA LEU A 148 -22.88 -8.56 37.34
C LEU A 148 -21.45 -8.05 37.15
N ASN A 149 -21.05 -7.82 35.90
CA ASN A 149 -19.73 -7.27 35.60
C ASN A 149 -19.57 -5.84 36.12
N VAL A 150 -20.61 -5.00 36.05
CA VAL A 150 -20.61 -3.65 36.63
C VAL A 150 -20.37 -3.69 38.14
N LEU A 151 -21.01 -4.60 38.86
CA LEU A 151 -20.77 -4.77 40.30
C LEU A 151 -19.32 -5.15 40.58
N ARG A 152 -18.78 -6.12 39.84
CA ARG A 152 -17.37 -6.53 39.97
C ARG A 152 -16.39 -5.40 39.64
N ILE A 153 -16.70 -4.57 38.64
CA ILE A 153 -15.91 -3.39 38.27
C ILE A 153 -15.93 -2.36 39.41
N LYS A 154 -17.09 -2.10 40.03
CA LYS A 154 -17.17 -1.21 41.20
C LYS A 154 -16.36 -1.73 42.38
N GLU A 155 -16.46 -3.01 42.70
CA GLU A 155 -15.62 -3.60 43.75
C GLU A 155 -14.12 -3.50 43.44
N ALA A 156 -13.71 -3.73 42.19
CA ALA A 156 -12.32 -3.61 41.78
C ALA A 156 -11.80 -2.16 41.88
N ARG A 157 -12.67 -1.18 41.57
CA ARG A 157 -12.41 0.25 41.77
C ARG A 157 -12.19 0.55 43.25
N ASP A 158 -13.07 0.06 44.11
CA ASP A 158 -13.02 0.32 45.56
C ASP A 158 -11.77 -0.33 46.21
N ARG A 159 -11.31 -1.45 45.66
CA ARG A 159 -10.01 -2.06 45.99
C ARG A 159 -8.79 -1.27 45.47
N GLY A 160 -8.99 -0.23 44.66
CA GLY A 160 -7.92 0.61 44.10
C GLY A 160 -7.16 -0.04 42.94
N LEU A 161 -7.74 -1.06 42.28
CA LEU A 161 -7.10 -1.74 41.16
C LEU A 161 -7.08 -0.83 39.92
N SER A 162 -6.03 -0.94 39.10
CA SER A 162 -6.02 -0.31 37.77
C SER A 162 -7.04 -0.99 36.85
N ARG A 163 -7.51 -0.28 35.80
CA ARG A 163 -8.42 -0.87 34.82
C ARG A 163 -7.88 -2.18 34.21
N TYR A 164 -6.58 -2.23 33.93
CA TYR A 164 -5.92 -3.42 33.41
C TYR A 164 -5.97 -4.60 34.38
N ALA A 165 -5.67 -4.36 35.66
CA ALA A 165 -5.72 -5.39 36.69
C ALA A 165 -7.17 -5.87 36.93
N ALA A 166 -8.14 -4.94 36.98
CA ALA A 166 -9.55 -5.25 37.13
C ALA A 166 -10.10 -6.07 35.95
N LYS A 167 -9.77 -5.68 34.71
CA LYS A 167 -10.12 -6.43 33.50
C LYS A 167 -9.65 -7.88 33.58
N ASN A 168 -8.38 -8.09 33.93
CA ASN A 168 -7.78 -9.42 34.00
C ASN A 168 -8.35 -10.25 35.16
N LEU A 169 -8.65 -9.62 36.30
CA LEU A 169 -9.28 -10.27 37.45
C LEU A 169 -10.70 -10.74 37.14
N ILE A 170 -11.49 -9.91 36.46
CA ILE A 170 -12.90 -10.19 36.13
C ILE A 170 -13.00 -11.12 34.91
N GLY A 171 -11.96 -11.17 34.06
CA GLY A 171 -11.91 -12.02 32.86
C GLY A 171 -12.66 -11.44 31.66
N ILE A 172 -12.80 -10.12 31.57
CA ILE A 172 -13.54 -9.43 30.50
C ILE A 172 -12.61 -8.79 29.47
N SER A 173 -13.13 -8.49 28.27
CA SER A 173 -12.38 -7.73 27.27
C SER A 173 -12.27 -6.25 27.65
N SER A 174 -11.27 -5.55 27.10
CA SER A 174 -11.11 -4.11 27.36
C SER A 174 -12.26 -3.30 26.75
N THR A 175 -12.71 -3.70 25.56
CA THR A 175 -13.86 -3.06 24.88
C THR A 175 -15.15 -3.23 25.67
N LEU A 176 -15.39 -4.40 26.28
CA LEU A 176 -16.55 -4.62 27.15
C LEU A 176 -16.45 -3.76 28.41
N MET A 177 -15.28 -3.70 29.05
CA MET A 177 -15.07 -2.86 30.23
C MET A 177 -15.29 -1.37 29.94
N GLU A 178 -14.74 -0.85 28.83
CA GLU A 178 -14.92 0.55 28.42
C GLU A 178 -16.38 0.88 28.10
N ARG A 179 -17.07 -0.04 27.41
CA ARG A 179 -18.51 0.07 27.16
C ARG A 179 -19.29 0.14 28.48
N LEU A 180 -19.06 -0.77 29.42
CA LEU A 180 -19.77 -0.77 30.71
C LEU A 180 -19.47 0.48 31.54
N ILE A 181 -18.24 0.99 31.50
CA ILE A 181 -17.87 2.24 32.16
C ILE A 181 -18.66 3.42 31.58
N ALA A 182 -18.79 3.49 30.25
CA ALA A 182 -19.54 4.55 29.56
C ALA A 182 -21.05 4.42 29.78
N ASP A 183 -21.62 3.23 29.53
CA ASP A 183 -23.07 2.99 29.59
C ASP A 183 -23.63 3.20 31.02
N PHE A 184 -22.87 2.79 32.04
CA PHE A 184 -23.26 2.93 33.45
C PHE A 184 -22.62 4.14 34.15
N ASN A 185 -21.95 5.03 33.42
CA ASN A 185 -21.28 6.23 33.93
C ASN A 185 -20.42 5.97 35.18
N ILE A 186 -19.59 4.93 35.15
CA ILE A 186 -18.72 4.56 36.27
C ILE A 186 -17.46 5.42 36.25
N ASP A 187 -17.22 6.20 37.30
CA ASP A 187 -15.98 6.98 37.44
C ASP A 187 -14.79 6.08 37.82
N TYR A 188 -14.27 5.32 36.85
CA TYR A 188 -13.12 4.44 37.04
C TYR A 188 -11.85 5.11 36.51
N PRO A 189 -10.83 5.42 37.33
CA PRO A 189 -9.62 6.09 36.84
C PRO A 189 -8.78 5.19 35.92
N ALA A 190 -8.23 5.77 34.85
CA ALA A 190 -7.39 5.03 33.91
C ALA A 190 -6.07 4.54 34.53
N ASN A 191 -5.52 5.33 35.45
CA ASN A 191 -4.28 5.04 36.17
C ASN A 191 -4.58 4.43 37.55
N ARG A 192 -3.60 3.70 38.12
CA ARG A 192 -3.71 3.12 39.45
C ARG A 192 -3.95 4.21 40.49
N ILE A 193 -4.96 4.02 41.35
CA ILE A 193 -5.21 4.91 42.48
C ILE A 193 -4.13 4.59 43.53
N TYR A 194 -3.18 5.50 43.72
CA TYR A 194 -2.32 5.44 44.89
C TYR A 194 -3.14 5.90 46.09
N ARG A 195 -3.51 4.97 46.97
CA ARG A 195 -4.11 5.33 48.26
C ARG A 195 -3.01 5.98 49.10
N LYS A 196 -3.19 7.25 49.47
CA LYS A 196 -2.37 7.93 50.48
C LYS A 196 -2.69 7.37 51.86
#